data_AF-A0A1H8V964-F1
#
_entry.id   AF-A0A1H8V964-F1
#
_cell.length_a   1.000
_cell.length_b   1.000
_cell.length_c   1.000
_cell.angle_alpha   90.00
_cell.angle_beta   90.00
_cell.angle_gamma   90.00
#
_symmetry.space_group_name_H-M   'P 1'
#
loop_
_entity.id
_entity.type
_entity.pdbx_description
1 polymer ?
#
loop_
_entity_poly.entity_id
_entity_poly.type
_entity_poly.pdbx_seq_one_letter_code
_entity_poly.pdbx_strand_id
1 'polypeptide(L)'
;MKKFAITAAAATALTLTMASAFAETTQATQAPMMLAAGEVTEVKEDVSDTWITTKVKADLATEAGMPATDIKVETNKGVVSLSSTTVLTDAQKERAVMITKNIKGVKDVSADGLKSE
;
A
#
# COMPACT_ATOMS: atom_id res chain seq x y z
N MET A 1 30.62 5.07 -57.09
CA MET A 1 31.64 6.08 -56.72
C MET A 1 31.20 6.67 -55.39
N LYS A 2 31.72 6.12 -54.29
CA LYS A 2 32.66 6.80 -53.37
C LYS A 2 32.13 8.16 -52.88
N LYS A 3 31.47 8.10 -51.73
CA LYS A 3 31.52 8.97 -50.53
C LYS A 3 32.45 10.19 -50.58
N PHE A 4 32.20 11.10 -49.63
CA PHE A 4 33.01 12.25 -49.17
C PHE A 4 32.64 13.59 -49.81
N ALA A 5 32.58 14.73 -49.14
CA ALA A 5 32.45 15.12 -47.73
C ALA A 5 32.42 16.67 -47.74
N ILE A 6 31.98 17.27 -46.62
CA ILE A 6 32.62 18.43 -45.98
C ILE A 6 32.32 19.86 -46.50
N THR A 7 32.01 20.71 -45.51
CA THR A 7 32.24 22.18 -45.40
C THR A 7 31.37 23.15 -46.21
N ALA A 8 31.05 24.37 -45.76
CA ALA A 8 31.32 25.16 -44.55
C ALA A 8 30.38 26.40 -44.62
N ALA A 9 29.74 26.80 -43.52
CA ALA A 9 30.07 27.98 -42.68
C ALA A 9 29.19 29.23 -42.90
N ALA A 10 29.07 29.99 -41.80
CA ALA A 10 28.52 31.34 -41.58
C ALA A 10 26.98 31.45 -41.41
N ALA A 11 26.40 32.15 -40.43
CA ALA A 11 26.87 32.90 -39.25
C ALA A 11 25.65 33.27 -38.35
N THR A 12 25.86 33.34 -37.02
CA THR A 12 25.24 34.25 -36.00
C THR A 12 23.70 34.47 -35.97
N ALA A 13 22.95 34.40 -34.86
CA ALA A 13 23.28 34.74 -33.48
C ALA A 13 22.22 34.23 -32.46
N LEU A 14 22.70 33.96 -31.24
CA LEU A 14 22.15 34.35 -29.93
C LEU A 14 20.82 33.76 -29.41
N THR A 15 20.95 32.72 -28.59
CA THR A 15 20.41 32.52 -27.22
C THR A 15 20.72 31.05 -26.87
N LEU A 16 21.82 30.70 -26.19
CA LEU A 16 22.14 30.87 -24.76
C LEU A 16 20.93 30.51 -23.89
N THR A 17 20.87 29.39 -23.16
CA THR A 17 21.96 28.70 -22.43
C THR A 17 21.57 27.27 -22.04
N MET A 18 22.43 26.30 -22.40
CA MET A 18 22.97 25.14 -21.64
C MET A 18 21.99 24.29 -20.78
N ALA A 19 21.68 23.03 -21.07
CA ALA A 19 22.51 21.82 -21.26
C ALA A 19 23.52 21.57 -20.13
N SER A 20 23.27 20.56 -19.30
CA SER A 20 24.29 19.73 -18.66
C SER A 20 23.64 18.48 -18.10
N ALA A 21 23.77 17.38 -18.83
CA ALA A 21 23.84 16.07 -18.21
C ALA A 21 25.18 16.03 -17.45
N PHE A 22 25.14 16.09 -16.13
CA PHE A 22 26.18 15.52 -15.27
C PHE A 22 25.52 14.39 -14.48
N ALA A 23 26.12 13.22 -14.59
CA ALA A 23 25.91 12.17 -13.61
C ALA A 23 26.30 12.73 -12.24
N GLU A 24 25.32 12.94 -11.36
CA GLU A 24 25.56 13.27 -9.97
C GLU A 24 24.49 12.60 -9.12
N THR A 25 24.90 11.48 -8.53
CA THR A 25 24.63 11.08 -7.15
C THR A 25 23.50 11.79 -6.42
N THR A 26 22.51 10.99 -6.01
CA THR A 26 21.95 10.97 -4.65
C THR A 26 22.08 12.26 -3.85
N GLN A 27 21.06 13.12 -3.89
CA GLN A 27 20.63 13.87 -2.72
C GLN A 27 19.23 14.44 -2.96
N ALA A 28 18.21 13.58 -2.81
CA ALA A 28 16.93 14.07 -2.34
C ALA A 28 17.17 14.54 -0.90
N THR A 29 17.28 15.85 -0.79
CA THR A 29 17.37 16.64 0.44
C THR A 29 16.45 16.06 1.50
N GLN A 30 17.07 15.49 2.53
CA GLN A 30 16.43 15.26 3.82
C GLN A 30 15.92 16.63 4.30
N ALA A 31 14.62 16.84 4.24
CA ALA A 31 14.00 17.86 5.05
C ALA A 31 14.18 17.46 6.52
N PRO A 32 14.64 18.36 7.39
CA PRO A 32 14.86 18.07 8.79
C PRO A 32 13.53 17.64 9.43
N MET A 33 13.62 16.51 10.13
CA MET A 33 12.60 15.96 11.01
C MET A 33 12.09 17.06 11.95
N MET A 34 10.88 17.59 11.72
CA MET A 34 10.12 18.19 12.81
C MET A 34 9.49 17.06 13.59
N LEU A 35 10.07 16.78 14.75
CA LEU A 35 9.60 15.85 15.75
C LEU A 35 8.23 16.30 16.27
N ALA A 36 7.16 15.91 15.57
CA ALA A 36 5.83 15.88 16.14
C ALA A 36 5.78 14.69 17.10
N ALA A 37 5.78 14.96 18.40
CA ALA A 37 5.72 13.97 19.47
C ALA A 37 4.41 13.13 19.51
N GLY A 38 3.61 13.13 18.44
CA GLY A 38 2.46 12.26 18.22
C GLY A 38 2.67 11.20 17.12
N GLU A 39 3.75 11.26 16.33
CA GLU A 39 3.90 10.44 15.11
C GLU A 39 4.49 9.04 15.37
N VAL A 40 5.21 8.86 16.49
CA VAL A 40 5.87 7.58 16.80
C VAL A 40 4.87 6.48 17.18
N THR A 41 3.68 6.86 17.65
CA THR A 41 2.59 5.92 17.94
C THR A 41 1.85 5.53 16.66
N GLU A 42 1.51 6.48 15.78
CA GLU A 42 0.79 6.16 14.54
C GLU A 42 1.62 5.27 13.61
N VAL A 43 2.93 5.54 13.44
CA VAL A 43 3.78 4.68 12.60
C VAL A 43 3.88 3.24 13.15
N LYS A 44 3.91 3.07 14.47
CA LYS A 44 3.92 1.74 15.10
C LYS A 44 2.57 1.03 14.92
N GLU A 45 1.48 1.75 15.04
CA GLU A 45 0.13 1.22 14.83
C GLU A 45 -0.10 0.85 13.36
N ASP A 46 0.32 1.67 12.40
CA ASP A 46 0.17 1.42 10.95
C ASP A 46 0.95 0.20 10.48
N VAL A 47 2.20 0.05 10.94
CA VAL A 47 3.00 -1.16 10.69
C VAL A 47 2.31 -2.36 11.32
N SER A 48 1.69 -2.19 12.49
CA SER A 48 0.95 -3.25 13.15
C SER A 48 -0.32 -3.68 12.38
N ASP A 49 -1.08 -2.71 11.91
CA ASP A 49 -2.34 -2.94 11.21
C ASP A 49 -2.12 -3.54 9.82
N THR A 50 -1.02 -3.18 9.15
CA THR A 50 -0.65 -3.75 7.85
C THR A 50 -0.37 -5.25 7.96
N TRP A 51 0.36 -5.68 9.00
CA TRP A 51 0.60 -7.11 9.20
C TRP A 51 -0.66 -7.84 9.64
N ILE A 52 -1.50 -7.23 10.50
CA ILE A 52 -2.79 -7.79 10.92
C ILE A 52 -3.66 -8.02 9.68
N THR A 53 -3.84 -7.00 8.86
CA THR A 53 -4.68 -7.07 7.65
C THR A 53 -4.21 -8.17 6.71
N THR A 54 -2.89 -8.27 6.50
CA THR A 54 -2.30 -9.29 5.63
C THR A 54 -2.51 -10.68 6.20
N LYS A 55 -2.37 -10.85 7.53
CA LYS A 55 -2.60 -12.12 8.21
C LYS A 55 -4.06 -12.54 8.16
N VAL A 56 -4.99 -11.62 8.42
CA VAL A 56 -6.44 -11.85 8.32
C VAL A 56 -6.79 -12.30 6.90
N LYS A 57 -6.35 -11.54 5.87
CA LYS A 57 -6.61 -11.92 4.47
C LYS A 57 -6.03 -13.29 4.12
N ALA A 58 -4.83 -13.61 4.58
CA ALA A 58 -4.22 -14.91 4.34
C ALA A 58 -5.02 -16.03 5.01
N ASP A 59 -5.40 -15.88 6.28
CA ASP A 59 -6.12 -16.92 7.01
C ASP A 59 -7.53 -17.14 6.45
N LEU A 60 -8.24 -16.07 6.08
CA LEU A 60 -9.54 -16.18 5.39
C LEU A 60 -9.40 -16.83 4.01
N ALA A 61 -8.32 -16.55 3.27
CA ALA A 61 -8.06 -17.17 1.96
C ALA A 61 -7.73 -18.66 2.07
N THR A 62 -7.20 -19.11 3.20
CA THR A 62 -6.99 -20.55 3.47
C THR A 62 -8.22 -21.26 4.01
N GLU A 63 -9.26 -20.54 4.44
CA GLU A 63 -10.48 -21.14 4.97
C GLU A 63 -11.32 -21.73 3.83
N ALA A 64 -11.59 -23.03 3.93
CA ALA A 64 -12.32 -23.76 2.91
C ALA A 64 -13.77 -23.25 2.80
N GLY A 65 -14.18 -22.92 1.57
CA GLY A 65 -15.54 -22.43 1.30
C GLY A 65 -15.78 -20.97 1.70
N MET A 66 -14.74 -20.21 2.03
CA MET A 66 -14.86 -18.77 2.26
C MET A 66 -14.53 -17.98 0.98
N PRO A 67 -15.40 -17.06 0.51
CA PRO A 67 -15.12 -16.25 -0.67
C PRO A 67 -14.15 -15.11 -0.33
N ALA A 68 -12.91 -15.44 0.03
CA ALA A 68 -11.92 -14.47 0.52
C ALA A 68 -11.58 -13.35 -0.49
N THR A 69 -11.77 -13.59 -1.79
CA THR A 69 -11.65 -12.57 -2.85
C THR A 69 -12.75 -11.50 -2.77
N ASP A 70 -13.93 -11.85 -2.28
CA ASP A 70 -15.09 -10.94 -2.15
C ASP A 70 -15.15 -10.27 -0.77
N ILE A 71 -14.31 -10.74 0.17
CA ILE A 71 -14.21 -10.21 1.52
C ILE A 71 -13.17 -9.10 1.55
N LYS A 72 -13.64 -7.91 1.89
CA LYS A 72 -12.80 -6.76 2.17
C LYS A 72 -12.50 -6.70 3.66
N VAL A 73 -11.21 -6.58 3.94
CA VAL A 73 -10.64 -6.49 5.29
C VAL A 73 -9.96 -5.14 5.39
N GLU A 74 -10.34 -4.37 6.40
CA GLU A 74 -9.71 -3.11 6.75
C GLU A 74 -9.36 -3.14 8.23
N THR A 75 -8.16 -2.66 8.60
CA THR A 75 -7.74 -2.60 10.00
C THR A 75 -7.37 -1.17 10.33
N ASN A 76 -7.83 -0.67 11.47
CA ASN A 76 -7.50 0.64 11.98
C ASN A 76 -7.24 0.58 13.49
N LYS A 77 -6.01 0.88 13.90
CA LYS A 77 -5.54 0.93 15.29
C LYS A 77 -5.87 -0.34 16.07
N GLY A 78 -5.76 -1.50 15.42
CA GLY A 78 -6.09 -2.83 15.96
C GLY A 78 -7.57 -3.24 15.89
N VAL A 79 -8.47 -2.40 15.34
CA VAL A 79 -9.87 -2.77 15.08
C VAL A 79 -9.99 -3.25 13.64
N VAL A 80 -10.50 -4.48 13.44
CA VAL A 80 -10.66 -5.08 12.11
C VAL A 80 -12.12 -4.99 11.68
N SER A 81 -12.35 -4.42 10.50
CA SER A 81 -13.65 -4.35 9.85
C SER A 81 -13.71 -5.35 8.71
N LEU A 82 -14.69 -6.26 8.77
CA LEU A 82 -14.95 -7.28 7.76
C LEU A 82 -16.21 -6.92 6.98
N SER A 83 -16.11 -6.94 5.66
CA SER A 83 -17.23 -6.70 4.76
C SER A 83 -17.21 -7.65 3.57
N SER A 84 -18.39 -8.08 3.11
CA SER A 84 -18.51 -8.99 1.96
C SER A 84 -19.47 -8.42 0.92
N THR A 85 -19.12 -8.61 -0.35
CA THR A 85 -20.03 -8.29 -1.47
C THR A 85 -21.03 -9.43 -1.67
N THR A 86 -20.60 -10.66 -1.41
CA THR A 86 -21.39 -11.90 -1.51
C THR A 86 -22.07 -12.21 -0.17
N VAL A 87 -23.25 -12.83 -0.23
CA VAL A 87 -23.98 -13.32 0.94
C VAL A 87 -23.27 -14.56 1.49
N LEU A 88 -23.01 -14.55 2.79
CA LEU A 88 -22.40 -15.64 3.54
C LEU A 88 -23.47 -16.38 4.34
N THR A 89 -23.19 -17.61 4.73
CA THR A 89 -23.95 -18.30 5.77
C THR A 89 -23.56 -17.76 7.15
N ASP A 90 -24.45 -17.90 8.13
CA ASP A 90 -24.13 -17.51 9.52
C ASP A 90 -22.89 -18.24 10.05
N ALA A 91 -22.70 -19.51 9.69
CA ALA A 91 -21.52 -20.29 10.04
C ALA A 91 -20.23 -19.69 9.44
N GLN A 92 -20.27 -19.21 8.19
CA GLN A 92 -19.12 -18.53 7.58
C GLN A 92 -18.83 -17.19 8.27
N LYS A 93 -19.88 -16.44 8.63
CA LYS A 93 -19.73 -15.17 9.36
C LYS A 93 -19.06 -15.38 10.72
N GLU A 94 -19.55 -16.35 11.51
CA GLU A 94 -18.93 -16.71 12.79
C GLU A 94 -17.49 -17.17 12.62
N ARG A 95 -17.22 -17.99 11.59
CA ARG A 95 -15.86 -18.48 11.30
C ARG A 95 -14.90 -17.34 10.97
N ALA A 96 -15.32 -16.38 10.13
CA ALA A 96 -14.52 -15.21 9.79
C ALA A 96 -14.19 -14.38 11.03
N VAL A 97 -15.17 -14.18 11.92
CA VAL A 97 -14.97 -13.46 13.19
C VAL A 97 -14.00 -14.21 14.09
N MET A 98 -14.13 -15.54 14.24
CA MET A 98 -13.24 -16.35 15.06
C MET A 98 -11.80 -16.32 14.54
N ILE A 99 -11.59 -16.49 13.22
CA ILE A 99 -10.27 -16.43 12.59
C ILE A 99 -9.62 -15.07 12.89
N THR A 100 -10.37 -13.99 12.71
CA THR A 100 -9.88 -12.63 12.90
C THR A 100 -9.53 -12.37 14.37
N LYS A 101 -10.37 -12.80 15.32
CA LYS A 101 -10.11 -12.65 16.76
C LYS A 101 -8.89 -13.42 17.26
N ASN A 102 -8.53 -14.51 16.58
CA ASN A 102 -7.35 -15.31 16.95
C ASN A 102 -6.02 -14.68 16.53
N ILE A 103 -6.05 -13.61 15.73
CA ILE A 103 -4.84 -12.92 15.29
C ILE A 103 -4.37 -11.99 16.40
N LYS A 104 -3.07 -12.07 16.71
CA LYS A 104 -2.45 -11.26 17.77
C LYS A 104 -2.63 -9.76 17.45
N GLY A 105 -2.81 -8.94 18.48
CA GLY A 105 -2.92 -7.48 18.30
C GLY A 105 -4.29 -6.99 17.77
N VAL A 106 -5.19 -7.90 17.39
CA VAL A 106 -6.59 -7.55 17.17
C VAL A 106 -7.22 -7.18 18.52
N LYS A 107 -7.72 -5.95 18.60
CA LYS A 107 -8.42 -5.40 19.76
C LYS A 107 -9.92 -5.66 19.66
N ASP A 108 -10.47 -5.49 18.45
CA ASP A 108 -11.89 -5.69 18.19
C ASP A 108 -12.15 -6.09 16.74
N VAL A 109 -13.32 -6.69 16.48
CA VAL A 109 -13.75 -7.16 15.16
C VAL A 109 -15.17 -6.72 14.89
N SER A 110 -15.36 -5.85 13.90
CA SER A 110 -16.66 -5.51 13.34
C SER A 110 -16.98 -6.42 12.17
N ALA A 111 -18.11 -7.12 12.27
CA ALA A 111 -18.66 -7.99 11.24
C ALA A 111 -19.99 -7.47 10.69
N ASP A 112 -20.28 -6.18 10.90
CA ASP A 112 -21.52 -5.54 10.49
C ASP A 112 -21.64 -5.44 8.96
N GLY A 113 -20.51 -5.40 8.27
CA GLY A 113 -20.44 -5.41 6.81
C GLY A 113 -20.57 -6.79 6.15
N LEU A 114 -20.61 -7.87 6.93
CA LEU A 114 -20.79 -9.23 6.41
C LEU A 114 -22.29 -9.50 6.22
N LYS A 115 -22.70 -9.61 4.95
CA LYS A 115 -24.07 -9.97 4.58
C LYS A 115 -24.27 -11.45 4.90
N SER A 116 -25.20 -11.79 5.79
CA SER A 116 -25.59 -13.18 6.03
C SER A 116 -27.09 -13.41 5.78
N GLU A 117 -27.44 -14.63 5.34
CA GLU A 117 -28.80 -15.10 5.05
C GLU A 117 -29.07 -16.43 5.76
#